data_AF-A0A396M6G7-F1
#
_entry.id   AF-A0A396M6G7-F1
#
_cell.length_a   1.000
_cell.length_b   1.000
_cell.length_c   1.000
_cell.angle_alpha   90.00
_cell.angle_beta   90.00
_cell.angle_gamma   90.00
#
_symmetry.space_group_name_H-M   'P 1'
#
loop_
_entity.id
_entity.type
_entity.pdbx_description
1 polymer ?
#
loop_
_entity_poly.entity_id
_entity_poly.type
_entity_poly.pdbx_seq_one_letter_code
_entity_poly.pdbx_strand_id
1 'polypeptide(L)'
;MISPLAHVDPSAKIGKNVTVYPFAYIDKNVEIGDNCTIMPYASVLDGTRMGTGNTVYQSAILGAAPQDFKFKGEDTILVIGNDNTIREKAIVNRATYPDGVTSIGDGNFLLEGVHVAHDTKIGNKCILGNGAKTAGECVIDDKAILGSGVILKHGCHIGSWTLLRDGCRANKDVPPFIVAAHNPIVYYGVNAVLLSKVGEIQENIIDDIAKAYRQIYQSGTSLENALIQIKETIPMSPEIQYIIDFIEKSDKGIIGIAQL
;
A
#
# COMPACT_ATOMS: atom_id res chain seq x y z
N MET A 1 -18.84 -17.55 -14.06
CA MET A 1 -19.03 -17.90 -15.48
C MET A 1 -17.76 -17.57 -16.24
N ILE A 2 -17.19 -18.53 -16.99
CA ILE A 2 -15.95 -18.30 -17.75
C ILE A 2 -16.31 -18.19 -19.23
N SER A 3 -15.94 -17.08 -19.87
CA SER A 3 -16.15 -16.87 -21.29
C SER A 3 -15.31 -17.85 -22.13
N PRO A 4 -15.84 -18.43 -23.22
CA PRO A 4 -15.06 -19.26 -24.13
C PRO A 4 -13.98 -18.48 -24.91
N LEU A 5 -14.03 -17.15 -24.86
CA LEU A 5 -13.02 -16.25 -25.46
C LEU A 5 -11.93 -15.83 -24.46
N ALA A 6 -12.00 -16.29 -23.21
CA ALA A 6 -10.93 -16.10 -22.25
C ALA A 6 -9.90 -17.24 -22.39
N HIS A 7 -8.64 -16.94 -22.10
CA HIS A 7 -7.64 -17.98 -21.88
C HIS A 7 -7.53 -18.26 -20.39
N VAL A 8 -7.72 -19.51 -20.00
CA VAL A 8 -7.50 -20.00 -18.64
C VAL A 8 -6.70 -21.28 -18.74
N ASP A 9 -5.48 -21.28 -18.19
CA ASP A 9 -4.65 -22.47 -18.17
C ASP A 9 -5.35 -23.60 -17.39
N PRO A 10 -5.33 -24.86 -17.88
CA PRO A 10 -6.01 -25.98 -17.22
C PRO A 10 -5.51 -26.30 -15.80
N SER A 11 -4.30 -25.88 -15.44
CA SER A 11 -3.72 -26.06 -14.09
C SER A 11 -4.09 -24.95 -13.12
N ALA A 12 -4.67 -23.84 -13.58
CA ALA A 12 -5.11 -22.75 -12.72
C ALA A 12 -6.25 -23.21 -11.80
N LYS A 13 -6.17 -22.82 -10.52
CA LYS A 13 -7.20 -23.16 -9.52
C LYS A 13 -8.19 -22.00 -9.43
N ILE A 14 -9.40 -22.23 -9.91
CA ILE A 14 -10.47 -21.22 -9.93
C ILE A 14 -11.56 -21.59 -8.93
N GLY A 15 -11.87 -20.65 -8.03
CA GLY A 15 -12.93 -20.78 -7.04
C GLY A 15 -14.35 -20.78 -7.61
N LYS A 16 -15.33 -20.87 -6.71
CA LYS A 16 -16.76 -20.83 -7.03
C LYS A 16 -17.20 -19.43 -7.43
N ASN A 17 -18.18 -19.34 -8.32
CA ASN A 17 -18.78 -18.08 -8.77
C ASN A 17 -17.79 -17.06 -9.37
N VAL A 18 -16.61 -17.49 -9.80
CA VAL A 18 -15.66 -16.60 -10.48
C VAL A 18 -16.19 -16.28 -11.88
N THR A 19 -16.16 -15.01 -12.24
CA THR A 19 -16.53 -14.53 -13.57
C THR A 19 -15.30 -14.09 -14.33
N VAL A 20 -15.06 -14.70 -15.50
CA VAL A 20 -13.93 -14.37 -16.38
C VAL A 20 -14.48 -13.94 -17.73
N TYR A 21 -14.26 -12.67 -18.06
CA TYR A 21 -14.77 -12.04 -19.28
C TYR A 21 -13.90 -12.36 -20.51
N PRO A 22 -14.41 -12.16 -21.75
CA PRO A 22 -13.65 -12.37 -22.97
C PRO A 22 -12.27 -11.72 -22.98
N PHE A 23 -11.28 -12.41 -23.54
CA PHE A 23 -9.90 -11.91 -23.71
C PHE A 23 -9.13 -11.65 -22.41
N ALA A 24 -9.68 -12.02 -21.25
CA ALA A 24 -8.87 -12.17 -20.05
C ALA A 24 -7.88 -13.33 -20.22
N TYR A 25 -6.70 -13.21 -19.61
CA TYR A 25 -5.66 -14.23 -19.62
C TYR A 25 -5.34 -14.64 -18.19
N ILE A 26 -5.50 -15.94 -17.89
CA ILE A 26 -5.13 -16.54 -16.61
C ILE A 26 -4.10 -17.62 -16.90
N ASP A 27 -2.89 -17.43 -16.39
CA ASP A 27 -1.75 -18.31 -16.62
C ASP A 27 -1.79 -19.57 -15.74
N LYS A 28 -0.85 -20.47 -15.98
CA LYS A 28 -0.59 -21.62 -15.09
C LYS A 28 -0.18 -21.14 -13.70
N ASN A 29 -0.26 -22.04 -12.70
CA ASN A 29 0.21 -21.75 -11.33
C ASN A 29 -0.42 -20.46 -10.76
N VAL A 30 -1.70 -20.25 -11.07
CA VAL A 30 -2.54 -19.19 -10.51
C VAL A 30 -3.61 -19.82 -9.63
N GLU A 31 -3.89 -19.18 -8.50
CA GLU A 31 -5.02 -19.51 -7.63
C GLU A 31 -5.90 -18.28 -7.44
N ILE A 32 -7.19 -18.41 -7.72
CA ILE A 32 -8.19 -17.35 -7.58
C ILE A 32 -9.33 -17.89 -6.69
N GLY A 33 -9.60 -17.19 -5.59
CA GLY A 33 -10.67 -17.51 -4.66
C GLY A 33 -12.08 -17.28 -5.22
N ASP A 34 -13.08 -17.47 -4.37
CA ASP A 34 -14.48 -17.43 -4.79
C ASP A 34 -14.93 -16.00 -5.16
N ASN A 35 -16.03 -15.88 -5.90
CA ASN A 35 -16.74 -14.61 -6.17
C ASN A 35 -15.87 -13.50 -6.82
N CYS A 36 -14.73 -13.85 -7.41
CA CYS A 36 -13.88 -12.90 -8.11
C CYS A 36 -14.42 -12.56 -9.50
N THR A 37 -14.08 -11.38 -10.00
CA THR A 37 -14.40 -10.93 -11.36
C THR A 37 -13.14 -10.48 -12.08
N ILE A 38 -12.84 -11.12 -13.22
CA ILE A 38 -11.71 -10.81 -14.09
C ILE A 38 -12.25 -10.21 -15.39
N MET A 39 -12.07 -8.89 -15.55
CA MET A 39 -12.61 -8.10 -16.66
C MET A 39 -11.84 -8.34 -17.97
N PRO A 40 -12.38 -7.91 -19.13
CA PRO A 40 -11.71 -8.12 -20.42
C PRO A 40 -10.27 -7.60 -20.46
N TYR A 41 -9.38 -8.34 -21.12
CA TYR A 41 -7.97 -7.99 -21.28
C TYR A 41 -7.16 -7.89 -19.98
N ALA A 42 -7.71 -8.25 -18.83
CA ALA A 42 -6.93 -8.40 -17.61
C ALA A 42 -6.05 -9.66 -17.69
N SER A 43 -4.84 -9.58 -17.15
CA SER A 43 -3.89 -10.69 -17.09
C SER A 43 -3.57 -11.04 -15.65
N VAL A 44 -3.81 -12.29 -15.27
CA VAL A 44 -3.39 -12.88 -13.99
C VAL A 44 -2.32 -13.91 -14.29
N LEU A 45 -1.08 -13.60 -13.92
CA LEU A 45 0.11 -14.32 -14.36
C LEU A 45 0.64 -15.29 -13.30
N ASP A 46 1.53 -16.18 -13.75
CA ASP A 46 2.25 -17.20 -12.97
C ASP A 46 2.70 -16.71 -11.58
N GLY A 47 2.42 -17.50 -10.56
CA GLY A 47 2.75 -17.21 -9.16
C GLY A 47 1.72 -16.37 -8.40
N THR A 48 0.61 -15.96 -9.03
CA THR A 48 -0.44 -15.19 -8.34
C THR A 48 -1.31 -16.09 -7.44
N ARG A 49 -1.54 -15.65 -6.21
CA ARG A 49 -2.51 -16.19 -5.24
C ARG A 49 -3.45 -15.08 -4.84
N MET A 50 -4.70 -15.14 -5.28
CA MET A 50 -5.69 -14.10 -5.03
C MET A 50 -6.87 -14.67 -4.25
N GLY A 51 -7.27 -13.99 -3.18
CA GLY A 51 -8.39 -14.36 -2.33
C GLY A 51 -9.76 -14.19 -3.00
N THR A 52 -10.78 -13.97 -2.18
CA THR A 52 -12.20 -13.97 -2.58
C THR A 52 -12.71 -12.55 -2.85
N GLY A 53 -13.70 -12.40 -3.73
CA GLY A 53 -14.44 -11.14 -3.91
C GLY A 53 -13.67 -10.03 -4.63
N ASN A 54 -12.50 -10.33 -5.18
CA ASN A 54 -11.68 -9.34 -5.88
C ASN A 54 -12.26 -9.01 -7.26
N THR A 55 -12.16 -7.75 -7.67
CA THR A 55 -12.47 -7.33 -9.05
C THR A 55 -11.22 -6.77 -9.71
N VAL A 56 -10.81 -7.39 -10.82
CA VAL A 56 -9.64 -7.01 -11.62
C VAL A 56 -10.13 -6.42 -12.94
N TYR A 57 -9.93 -5.11 -13.11
CA TYR A 57 -10.41 -4.34 -14.26
C TYR A 57 -9.50 -4.48 -15.49
N GLN A 58 -9.97 -3.89 -16.59
CA GLN A 58 -9.43 -4.08 -17.92
C GLN A 58 -7.96 -3.73 -18.02
N SER A 59 -7.19 -4.59 -18.68
CA SER A 59 -5.74 -4.41 -18.90
C SER A 59 -4.91 -4.29 -17.63
N ALA A 60 -5.46 -4.59 -16.45
CA ALA A 60 -4.63 -4.78 -15.26
C ALA A 60 -3.79 -6.05 -15.40
N ILE A 61 -2.56 -6.00 -14.87
CA ILE A 61 -1.58 -7.08 -14.96
C ILE A 61 -1.13 -7.45 -13.54
N LEU A 62 -1.50 -8.64 -13.10
CA LEU A 62 -1.15 -9.18 -11.78
C LEU A 62 -0.11 -10.29 -11.93
N GLY A 63 0.92 -10.28 -11.10
CA GLY A 63 1.95 -11.32 -11.05
C GLY A 63 3.02 -11.19 -12.12
N ALA A 64 3.14 -10.03 -12.79
CA ALA A 64 4.20 -9.82 -13.76
C ALA A 64 5.58 -9.95 -13.11
N ALA A 65 6.55 -10.49 -13.87
CA ALA A 65 7.93 -10.60 -13.42
C ALA A 65 8.45 -9.25 -12.89
N PRO A 66 9.24 -9.25 -11.81
CA PRO A 66 9.76 -8.04 -11.21
C PRO A 66 10.65 -7.26 -12.19
N GLN A 67 10.64 -5.94 -12.08
CA GLN A 67 11.51 -5.04 -12.84
C GLN A 67 12.85 -4.80 -12.12
N ASP A 68 13.35 -5.80 -11.39
CA ASP A 68 14.63 -5.78 -10.70
C ASP A 68 15.67 -6.53 -11.54
N PHE A 69 16.83 -5.91 -11.79
CA PHE A 69 17.95 -6.53 -12.51
C PHE A 69 18.52 -7.77 -11.81
N LYS A 70 18.23 -7.94 -10.52
CA LYS A 70 18.64 -9.12 -9.75
C LYS A 70 17.81 -10.36 -10.09
N PHE A 71 16.58 -10.21 -10.57
CA PHE A 71 15.72 -11.33 -10.93
C PHE A 71 16.30 -12.14 -12.11
N LYS A 72 16.35 -13.47 -11.97
CA LYS A 72 16.89 -14.43 -12.95
C LYS A 72 15.86 -15.48 -13.39
N GLY A 73 14.60 -15.34 -13.02
CA GLY A 73 13.53 -16.28 -13.38
C GLY A 73 13.16 -17.23 -12.25
N GLU A 74 13.43 -16.83 -11.01
CA GLU A 74 13.06 -17.54 -9.80
C GLU A 74 11.53 -17.74 -9.72
N ASP A 75 11.11 -18.81 -9.06
CA ASP A 75 9.71 -19.03 -8.70
C ASP A 75 9.39 -18.17 -7.49
N THR A 76 8.57 -17.13 -7.70
CA THR A 76 8.19 -16.15 -6.68
C THR A 76 6.71 -15.88 -6.80
N ILE A 77 6.11 -15.37 -5.74
CA ILE A 77 4.65 -15.23 -5.68
C ILE A 77 4.21 -13.79 -5.46
N LEU A 78 2.98 -13.54 -5.90
CA LEU A 78 2.17 -12.39 -5.53
C LEU A 78 0.99 -12.91 -4.70
N VAL A 79 0.77 -12.36 -3.52
CA VAL A 79 -0.37 -12.70 -2.66
C VAL A 79 -1.31 -11.50 -2.56
N ILE A 80 -2.58 -11.69 -2.90
CA ILE A 80 -3.64 -10.68 -2.79
C ILE A 80 -4.74 -11.25 -1.90
N GLY A 81 -5.18 -10.47 -0.92
CA GLY A 81 -6.29 -10.79 -0.03
C GLY A 81 -7.65 -10.74 -0.72
N ASN A 82 -8.64 -10.24 0.00
CA ASN A 82 -10.06 -10.30 -0.35
C ASN A 82 -10.62 -8.91 -0.66
N ASP A 83 -11.71 -8.88 -1.42
CA ASP A 83 -12.53 -7.69 -1.66
C ASP A 83 -11.76 -6.47 -2.19
N ASN A 84 -10.63 -6.70 -2.87
CA ASN A 84 -9.87 -5.64 -3.51
C ASN A 84 -10.51 -5.24 -4.83
N THR A 85 -10.46 -3.95 -5.12
CA THR A 85 -10.81 -3.41 -6.43
C THR A 85 -9.56 -2.89 -7.10
N ILE A 86 -9.16 -3.56 -8.18
CA ILE A 86 -7.94 -3.27 -8.93
C ILE A 86 -8.34 -2.73 -10.28
N ARG A 87 -8.18 -1.41 -10.46
CA ARG A 87 -8.65 -0.66 -11.63
C ARG A 87 -7.75 -0.86 -12.85
N GLU A 88 -8.18 -0.25 -13.94
CA GLU A 88 -7.65 -0.43 -15.28
C GLU A 88 -6.14 -0.16 -15.32
N LYS A 89 -5.40 -0.98 -16.07
CA LYS A 89 -3.95 -0.82 -16.29
C LYS A 89 -3.09 -0.81 -15.02
N ALA A 90 -3.63 -1.21 -13.86
CA ALA A 90 -2.82 -1.41 -12.68
C ALA A 90 -1.83 -2.57 -12.92
N ILE A 91 -0.60 -2.42 -12.45
CA ILE A 91 0.46 -3.42 -12.60
C ILE A 91 0.97 -3.78 -11.22
N VAL A 92 0.88 -5.06 -10.87
CA VAL A 92 1.41 -5.60 -9.61
C VAL A 92 2.43 -6.68 -9.93
N ASN A 93 3.68 -6.45 -9.55
CA ASN A 93 4.76 -7.40 -9.76
C ASN A 93 4.84 -8.42 -8.63
N ARG A 94 5.18 -9.67 -8.97
CA ARG A 94 5.60 -10.66 -7.98
C ARG A 94 6.98 -10.32 -7.41
N ALA A 95 7.35 -10.99 -6.31
CA ALA A 95 8.61 -10.76 -5.61
C ALA A 95 9.86 -11.02 -6.46
N THR A 96 11.00 -10.47 -6.05
CA THR A 96 12.30 -10.74 -6.68
C THR A 96 12.93 -12.02 -6.15
N TYR A 97 12.80 -12.30 -4.86
CA TYR A 97 13.49 -13.39 -4.19
C TYR A 97 12.53 -14.55 -3.87
N PRO A 98 12.98 -15.83 -3.84
CA PRO A 98 12.13 -16.99 -3.54
C PRO A 98 11.45 -16.97 -2.17
N ASP A 99 12.12 -16.37 -1.17
CA ASP A 99 11.61 -16.14 0.19
C ASP A 99 10.88 -14.79 0.32
N GLY A 100 10.90 -13.98 -0.74
CA GLY A 100 10.19 -12.73 -0.87
C GLY A 100 8.71 -12.93 -1.20
N VAL A 101 7.93 -11.88 -0.92
CA VAL A 101 6.52 -11.84 -1.29
C VAL A 101 6.12 -10.39 -1.54
N THR A 102 5.52 -10.13 -2.71
CA THR A 102 4.66 -8.95 -2.87
C THR A 102 3.31 -9.31 -2.28
N SER A 103 2.82 -8.53 -1.33
CA SER A 103 1.52 -8.78 -0.69
C SER A 103 0.60 -7.57 -0.73
N ILE A 104 -0.69 -7.82 -0.96
CA ILE A 104 -1.77 -6.85 -0.84
C ILE A 104 -2.82 -7.46 0.08
N GLY A 105 -3.22 -6.74 1.13
CA GLY A 105 -4.24 -7.19 2.07
C GLY A 105 -5.67 -7.11 1.50
N ASP A 106 -6.62 -6.77 2.37
CA ASP A 106 -8.05 -6.81 2.09
C ASP A 106 -8.65 -5.42 1.83
N GLY A 107 -9.67 -5.36 0.97
CA GLY A 107 -10.51 -4.17 0.81
C GLY A 107 -9.81 -2.95 0.23
N ASN A 108 -8.70 -3.14 -0.47
CA ASN A 108 -7.93 -2.03 -1.06
C ASN A 108 -8.57 -1.54 -2.36
N PHE A 109 -8.36 -0.26 -2.67
CA PHE A 109 -8.76 0.34 -3.93
C PHE A 109 -7.54 0.88 -4.67
N LEU A 110 -7.10 0.14 -5.68
CA LEU A 110 -5.98 0.51 -6.54
C LEU A 110 -6.57 1.14 -7.79
N LEU A 111 -6.42 2.45 -7.94
CA LEU A 111 -6.97 3.20 -9.07
C LEU A 111 -6.16 2.97 -10.36
N GLU A 112 -6.59 3.61 -11.46
CA GLU A 112 -6.06 3.32 -12.79
C GLU A 112 -4.55 3.58 -12.85
N GLY A 113 -3.82 2.71 -13.54
CA GLY A 113 -2.39 2.89 -13.78
C GLY A 113 -1.50 2.81 -12.53
N VAL A 114 -2.03 2.37 -11.38
CA VAL A 114 -1.24 2.11 -10.18
C VAL A 114 -0.16 1.08 -10.47
N HIS A 115 1.05 1.30 -9.95
CA HIS A 115 2.15 0.36 -10.04
C HIS A 115 2.62 -0.06 -8.65
N VAL A 116 2.59 -1.37 -8.39
CA VAL A 116 3.13 -1.99 -7.18
C VAL A 116 4.32 -2.85 -7.58
N ALA A 117 5.50 -2.40 -7.19
CA ALA A 117 6.75 -3.10 -7.48
C ALA A 117 6.95 -4.33 -6.57
N HIS A 118 7.96 -5.11 -6.92
CA HIS A 118 8.35 -6.33 -6.23
C HIS A 118 8.55 -6.13 -4.72
N ASP A 119 8.22 -7.16 -3.94
CA ASP A 119 8.44 -7.23 -2.48
C ASP A 119 7.74 -6.11 -1.68
N THR A 120 6.84 -5.36 -2.32
CA THR A 120 6.01 -4.34 -1.65
C THR A 120 4.92 -5.03 -0.84
N LYS A 121 4.68 -4.55 0.37
CA LYS A 121 3.64 -5.02 1.27
C LYS A 121 2.61 -3.92 1.49
N ILE A 122 1.38 -4.15 1.07
CA ILE A 122 0.24 -3.26 1.28
C ILE A 122 -0.72 -3.94 2.26
N GLY A 123 -1.10 -3.22 3.30
CA GLY A 123 -2.09 -3.65 4.28
C GLY A 123 -3.51 -3.64 3.73
N ASN A 124 -4.45 -3.25 4.59
CA ASN A 124 -5.87 -3.33 4.36
C ASN A 124 -6.51 -1.96 4.17
N LYS A 125 -7.55 -1.88 3.34
CA LYS A 125 -8.39 -0.69 3.14
C LYS A 125 -7.58 0.56 2.71
N CYS A 126 -6.46 0.35 2.03
CA CYS A 126 -5.64 1.41 1.46
C CYS A 126 -6.26 1.90 0.15
N ILE A 127 -6.00 3.17 -0.17
CA ILE A 127 -6.37 3.78 -1.45
C ILE A 127 -5.10 4.23 -2.14
N LEU A 128 -4.85 3.70 -3.33
CA LEU A 128 -3.76 4.14 -4.20
C LEU A 128 -4.37 4.87 -5.39
N GLY A 129 -4.23 6.19 -5.41
CA GLY A 129 -4.78 7.09 -6.43
C GLY A 129 -4.20 6.84 -7.83
N ASN A 130 -4.81 7.47 -8.84
CA ASN A 130 -4.47 7.22 -10.24
C ASN A 130 -2.96 7.41 -10.49
N GLY A 131 -2.32 6.40 -11.08
CA GLY A 131 -0.91 6.46 -11.41
C GLY A 131 0.04 6.50 -10.21
N ALA A 132 -0.42 6.20 -8.99
CA ALA A 132 0.47 6.06 -7.83
C ALA A 132 1.44 4.88 -8.03
N LYS A 133 2.71 5.05 -7.63
CA LYS A 133 3.77 4.08 -7.89
C LYS A 133 4.57 3.78 -6.64
N THR A 134 4.78 2.50 -6.36
CA THR A 134 5.79 2.04 -5.40
C THR A 134 7.04 1.59 -6.16
N ALA A 135 8.22 1.85 -5.59
CA ALA A 135 9.42 1.10 -5.92
C ALA A 135 9.48 -0.17 -5.05
N GLY A 136 10.48 -1.04 -5.26
CA GLY A 136 10.54 -2.31 -4.54
C GLY A 136 10.62 -2.15 -3.01
N GLU A 137 10.18 -3.18 -2.29
CA GLU A 137 10.32 -3.30 -0.83
C GLU A 137 9.62 -2.19 -0.01
N CYS A 138 8.63 -1.50 -0.58
CA CYS A 138 7.86 -0.53 0.19
C CYS A 138 6.90 -1.23 1.16
N VAL A 139 6.57 -0.57 2.26
CA VAL A 139 5.52 -1.01 3.20
C VAL A 139 4.46 0.08 3.30
N ILE A 140 3.19 -0.29 3.15
CA ILE A 140 2.04 0.61 3.26
C ILE A 140 1.10 -0.01 4.28
N ASP A 141 1.00 0.60 5.45
CA ASP A 141 0.13 0.15 6.53
C ASP A 141 -1.35 0.46 6.24
N ASP A 142 -2.23 -0.17 7.03
CA ASP A 142 -3.67 -0.12 6.85
C ASP A 142 -4.24 1.29 6.72
N LYS A 143 -5.21 1.47 5.81
CA LYS A 143 -5.98 2.71 5.63
C LYS A 143 -5.14 3.93 5.23
N ALA A 144 -3.91 3.72 4.74
CA ALA A 144 -3.14 4.77 4.11
C ALA A 144 -3.77 5.18 2.76
N ILE A 145 -3.69 6.47 2.44
CA ILE A 145 -4.19 7.06 1.20
C ILE A 145 -3.02 7.71 0.47
N LEU A 146 -2.72 7.18 -0.71
CA LEU A 146 -1.78 7.76 -1.65
C LEU A 146 -2.59 8.50 -2.71
N GLY A 147 -2.40 9.81 -2.81
CA GLY A 147 -3.00 10.62 -3.87
C GLY A 147 -2.55 10.20 -5.27
N SER A 148 -3.19 10.79 -6.28
CA SER A 148 -2.86 10.53 -7.68
C SER A 148 -1.42 10.94 -7.98
N GLY A 149 -0.69 10.08 -8.70
CA GLY A 149 0.69 10.34 -9.11
C GLY A 149 1.72 10.40 -7.97
N VAL A 150 1.37 9.91 -6.78
CA VAL A 150 2.33 9.73 -5.68
C VAL A 150 3.40 8.71 -6.09
N ILE A 151 4.66 8.98 -5.74
CA ILE A 151 5.78 8.07 -5.98
C ILE A 151 6.48 7.76 -4.66
N LEU A 152 6.52 6.48 -4.29
CA LEU A 152 7.33 5.99 -3.16
C LEU A 152 8.68 5.50 -3.69
N LYS A 153 9.76 5.93 -3.05
CA LYS A 153 11.10 5.37 -3.30
C LYS A 153 11.26 4.03 -2.59
N HIS A 154 12.25 3.27 -3.06
CA HIS A 154 12.52 1.91 -2.60
C HIS A 154 12.63 1.86 -1.08
N GLY A 155 11.97 0.87 -0.45
CA GLY A 155 12.03 0.65 0.99
C GLY A 155 11.31 1.70 1.85
N CYS A 156 10.48 2.59 1.29
CA CYS A 156 9.73 3.55 2.12
C CYS A 156 8.60 2.84 2.89
N HIS A 157 8.44 3.21 4.16
CA HIS A 157 7.32 2.79 5.01
C HIS A 157 6.31 3.94 5.15
N ILE A 158 5.04 3.68 4.86
CA ILE A 158 3.91 4.61 4.99
C ILE A 158 2.98 4.12 6.09
N GLY A 159 2.85 4.90 7.15
CA GLY A 159 2.02 4.56 8.30
C GLY A 159 0.51 4.70 8.04
N SER A 160 -0.28 4.05 8.89
CA SER A 160 -1.74 4.01 8.78
C SER A 160 -2.37 5.39 8.81
N TRP A 161 -3.52 5.55 8.15
CA TRP A 161 -4.30 6.81 8.12
C TRP A 161 -3.59 8.04 7.54
N THR A 162 -2.41 7.85 6.95
CA THR A 162 -1.69 8.92 6.29
C THR A 162 -2.40 9.31 5.00
N LEU A 163 -2.39 10.60 4.68
CA LEU A 163 -2.72 11.12 3.35
C LEU A 163 -1.48 11.72 2.70
N LEU A 164 -0.94 11.07 1.68
CA LEU A 164 0.03 11.69 0.76
C LEU A 164 -0.77 12.42 -0.32
N ARG A 165 -0.65 13.74 -0.40
CA ARG A 165 -1.34 14.52 -1.44
C ARG A 165 -0.82 14.18 -2.84
N ASP A 166 -1.65 14.49 -3.84
CA ASP A 166 -1.34 14.24 -5.25
C ASP A 166 0.06 14.73 -5.65
N GLY A 167 0.76 13.88 -6.40
CA GLY A 167 2.08 14.17 -6.96
C GLY A 167 3.25 14.13 -5.97
N CYS A 168 3.03 13.85 -4.68
CA CYS A 168 4.11 13.80 -3.70
C CYS A 168 5.13 12.68 -4.00
N ARG A 169 6.40 12.93 -3.68
CA ARG A 169 7.50 11.96 -3.82
C ARG A 169 8.13 11.67 -2.47
N ALA A 170 7.86 10.49 -1.91
CA ALA A 170 8.43 10.05 -0.64
C ALA A 170 9.79 9.37 -0.87
N ASN A 171 10.83 9.89 -0.20
CA ASN A 171 12.18 9.33 -0.19
C ASN A 171 12.63 8.85 1.20
N LYS A 172 11.76 9.00 2.19
CA LYS A 172 11.87 8.64 3.61
C LYS A 172 10.51 8.13 4.08
N ASP A 173 10.46 7.63 5.30
CA ASP A 173 9.22 7.07 5.85
C ASP A 173 8.22 8.18 6.19
N VAL A 174 6.93 7.90 6.00
CA VAL A 174 5.85 8.83 6.30
C VAL A 174 5.10 8.30 7.51
N PRO A 175 5.22 8.95 8.69
CA PRO A 175 4.65 8.43 9.92
C PRO A 175 3.11 8.48 9.89
N PRO A 176 2.42 7.68 10.72
CA PRO A 176 0.98 7.50 10.62
C PRO A 176 0.17 8.77 10.91
N PHE A 177 -1.11 8.78 10.55
CA PHE A 177 -2.07 9.84 10.88
C PHE A 177 -1.79 11.23 10.30
N ILE A 178 -0.72 11.45 9.54
CA ILE A 178 -0.39 12.79 9.01
C ILE A 178 -0.93 13.01 7.60
N VAL A 179 -1.01 14.29 7.22
CA VAL A 179 -1.04 14.72 5.83
C VAL A 179 0.39 15.08 5.43
N ALA A 180 0.85 14.51 4.31
CA ALA A 180 2.11 14.86 3.68
C ALA A 180 1.85 15.55 2.33
N ALA A 181 2.58 16.62 2.04
CA ALA A 181 2.35 17.46 0.87
C ALA A 181 3.67 17.98 0.26
N HIS A 182 3.56 18.53 -0.96
CA HIS A 182 4.64 19.20 -1.70
C HIS A 182 5.74 18.27 -2.26
N ASN A 183 6.65 18.89 -3.02
CA ASN A 183 7.85 18.28 -3.58
C ASN A 183 9.00 19.30 -3.49
N PRO A 184 9.99 19.15 -2.58
CA PRO A 184 10.18 18.05 -1.63
C PRO A 184 9.00 17.83 -0.67
N ILE A 185 8.77 16.57 -0.29
CA ILE A 185 7.67 16.19 0.60
C ILE A 185 7.93 16.68 2.03
N VAL A 186 6.89 17.24 2.68
CA VAL A 186 6.95 17.75 4.05
C VAL A 186 5.70 17.36 4.84
N TYR A 187 5.82 17.37 6.17
CA TYR A 187 4.69 17.31 7.08
C TYR A 187 3.75 18.51 6.84
N TYR A 188 2.46 18.23 6.70
CA TYR A 188 1.42 19.22 6.40
C TYR A 188 0.26 19.18 7.42
N GLY A 189 0.54 18.71 8.64
CA GLY A 189 -0.47 18.59 9.70
C GLY A 189 -0.97 17.17 9.91
N VAL A 190 -1.79 16.97 10.95
CA VAL A 190 -2.51 15.72 11.20
C VAL A 190 -3.71 15.62 10.25
N ASN A 191 -4.04 14.40 9.84
CA ASN A 191 -5.21 14.08 9.03
C ASN A 191 -6.52 14.11 9.83
N ALA A 192 -6.68 15.11 10.69
CA ALA A 192 -7.76 15.23 11.66
C ALA A 192 -9.14 15.19 10.97
N VAL A 193 -9.29 15.84 9.81
CA VAL A 193 -10.55 15.84 9.06
C VAL A 193 -10.99 14.42 8.68
N LEU A 194 -10.07 13.57 8.24
CA LEU A 194 -10.40 12.18 7.91
C LEU A 194 -10.69 11.38 9.17
N LEU A 195 -9.83 11.50 10.19
CA LEU A 195 -9.94 10.75 11.43
C LEU A 195 -11.27 11.03 12.14
N SER A 196 -11.63 12.30 12.31
CA SER A 196 -12.91 12.74 12.89
C SER A 196 -14.10 12.28 12.06
N LYS A 197 -14.00 12.35 10.72
CA LYS A 197 -15.10 11.94 9.82
C LYS A 197 -15.36 10.43 9.87
N VAL A 198 -14.31 9.62 9.96
CA VAL A 198 -14.45 8.16 10.03
C VAL A 198 -14.89 7.72 11.41
N GLY A 199 -14.46 8.43 12.47
CA GLY A 199 -14.97 8.25 13.82
C GLY A 199 -14.48 6.99 14.54
N GLU A 200 -13.44 6.32 14.01
CA GLU A 200 -12.81 5.17 14.66
C GLU A 200 -11.81 5.59 15.76
N ILE A 201 -11.30 6.83 15.70
CA ILE A 201 -10.40 7.41 16.70
C ILE A 201 -11.13 8.56 17.40
N GLN A 202 -11.09 8.57 18.74
CA GLN A 202 -11.77 9.59 19.54
C GLN A 202 -11.11 10.97 19.38
N GLU A 203 -11.91 12.05 19.44
CA GLU A 203 -11.41 13.43 19.25
C GLU A 203 -10.28 13.80 20.21
N ASN A 204 -10.36 13.40 21.48
CA ASN A 204 -9.27 13.64 22.45
C ASN A 204 -7.96 12.94 22.07
N ILE A 205 -8.02 11.79 21.41
CA ILE A 205 -6.84 11.08 20.90
C ILE A 205 -6.29 11.77 19.65
N ILE A 206 -7.16 12.29 18.77
CA ILE A 206 -6.75 13.12 17.63
C ILE A 206 -5.99 14.37 18.12
N ASP A 207 -6.45 15.00 19.20
CA ASP A 207 -5.76 16.11 19.84
C ASP A 207 -4.38 15.70 20.39
N ASP A 208 -4.28 14.52 21.00
CA ASP A 208 -3.01 13.99 21.52
C ASP A 208 -2.02 13.65 20.38
N ILE A 209 -2.51 13.09 19.27
CA ILE A 209 -1.73 12.89 18.03
C ILE A 209 -1.20 14.24 17.52
N ALA A 210 -2.04 15.28 17.51
CA ALA A 210 -1.63 16.62 17.07
C ALA A 210 -0.57 17.24 17.99
N LYS A 211 -0.67 17.03 19.31
CA LYS A 211 0.38 17.44 20.26
C LYS A 211 1.68 16.70 20.00
N ALA A 212 1.63 15.39 19.71
CA ALA A 212 2.82 14.58 19.43
C ALA A 212 3.54 15.09 18.18
N TYR A 213 2.83 15.31 17.07
CA TYR A 213 3.45 15.83 15.84
C TYR A 213 3.93 17.27 15.95
N ARG A 214 3.35 18.09 16.84
CA ARG A 214 3.91 19.40 17.17
C ARG A 214 5.30 19.26 17.81
N GLN A 215 5.49 18.31 18.73
CA GLN A 215 6.81 18.04 19.30
C GLN A 215 7.81 17.59 18.24
N ILE A 216 7.38 16.71 17.32
CA ILE A 216 8.25 16.16 16.27
C ILE A 216 8.68 17.21 15.25
N TYR A 217 7.75 18.04 14.75
CA TYR A 217 7.98 18.89 13.58
C TYR A 217 8.08 20.38 13.87
N GLN A 218 7.63 20.86 15.03
CA GLN A 218 7.40 22.28 15.27
C GLN A 218 8.06 22.83 16.54
N SER A 219 8.60 21.97 17.41
CA SER A 219 9.26 22.41 18.66
C SER A 219 10.75 22.75 18.50
N GLY A 220 11.35 22.49 17.34
CA GLY A 220 12.77 22.81 17.07
C GLY A 220 13.76 21.96 17.87
N THR A 221 13.33 20.84 18.44
CA THR A 221 14.16 19.88 19.18
C THR A 221 14.60 18.73 18.28
N SER A 222 15.62 17.97 18.70
CA SER A 222 15.96 16.70 18.04
C SER A 222 14.79 15.71 18.11
N LEU A 223 14.75 14.76 17.17
CA LEU A 223 13.74 13.71 17.14
C LEU A 223 13.75 12.88 18.43
N GLU A 224 14.93 12.55 18.95
CA GLU A 224 15.12 11.84 20.22
C GLU A 224 14.47 12.59 21.40
N ASN A 225 14.74 13.89 21.53
CA ASN A 225 14.16 14.71 22.59
C ASN A 225 12.64 14.87 22.43
N ALA A 226 12.15 14.98 21.18
CA ALA A 226 10.71 15.00 20.92
C ALA A 226 10.03 13.71 21.40
N LEU A 227 10.63 12.54 21.14
CA LEU A 227 10.08 11.25 21.60
C LEU A 227 10.09 11.13 23.13
N ILE A 228 11.13 11.61 23.81
CA ILE A 228 11.17 11.66 25.29
C ILE A 228 10.01 12.53 25.82
N GLN A 229 9.86 13.74 25.26
CA GLN A 229 8.79 14.66 25.69
C GLN A 229 7.39 14.10 25.43
N ILE A 230 7.18 13.40 24.31
CA ILE A 230 5.91 12.73 24.02
C ILE A 230 5.59 11.71 25.12
N LYS A 231 6.55 10.85 25.48
CA LYS A 231 6.39 9.82 26.51
C LYS A 231 6.11 10.40 27.90
N GLU A 232 6.63 11.58 28.20
CA GLU A 232 6.45 12.25 29.51
C GLU A 232 5.17 13.09 29.62
N THR A 233 4.73 13.70 28.51
CA THR A 233 3.73 14.79 28.56
C THR A 233 2.40 14.45 27.90
N ILE A 234 2.34 13.41 27.05
CA ILE A 234 1.12 13.02 26.33
C ILE A 234 0.60 11.71 26.92
N PRO A 235 -0.71 11.61 27.25
CA PRO A 235 -1.30 10.35 27.72
C PRO A 235 -1.05 9.21 26.71
N MET A 236 -0.57 8.06 27.20
CA MET A 236 -0.27 6.93 26.33
C MET A 236 -1.56 6.26 25.84
N SER A 237 -1.65 6.08 24.53
CA SER A 237 -2.71 5.34 23.85
C SER A 237 -2.07 4.41 22.79
N PRO A 238 -2.82 3.43 22.24
CA PRO A 238 -2.31 2.60 21.14
C PRO A 238 -1.80 3.42 19.94
N GLU A 239 -2.46 4.54 19.64
CA GLU A 239 -2.09 5.44 18.54
C GLU A 239 -0.78 6.18 18.83
N ILE A 240 -0.61 6.71 20.04
CA ILE A 240 0.64 7.38 20.45
C ILE A 240 1.80 6.38 20.48
N GLN A 241 1.56 5.17 21.01
CA GLN A 241 2.57 4.11 21.00
C GLN A 241 2.95 3.73 19.57
N TYR A 242 1.99 3.65 18.65
CA TYR A 242 2.26 3.35 17.25
C TYR A 242 3.11 4.44 16.58
N ILE A 243 2.87 5.73 16.86
CA ILE A 243 3.74 6.82 16.36
C ILE A 243 5.18 6.61 16.84
N ILE A 244 5.36 6.34 18.13
CA ILE A 244 6.69 6.12 18.73
C ILE A 244 7.38 4.93 18.08
N ASP A 245 6.70 3.78 18.06
CA ASP A 245 7.26 2.53 17.51
C ASP A 245 7.63 2.66 16.03
N PHE A 246 6.80 3.36 15.25
CA PHE A 246 7.05 3.60 13.83
C PHE A 246 8.34 4.40 13.65
N ILE A 247 8.50 5.47 14.43
CA ILE A 247 9.66 6.35 14.32
C ILE A 247 10.93 5.65 14.81
N GLU A 248 10.87 4.93 15.93
CA GLU A 248 12.02 4.22 16.51
C GLU A 248 12.52 3.07 15.61
N LYS A 249 11.64 2.47 14.80
CA LYS A 249 11.98 1.41 13.85
C LYS A 249 12.36 1.91 12.45
N SER A 250 12.31 3.22 12.21
CA SER A 250 12.56 3.80 10.88
C SER A 250 14.06 3.84 10.58
N ASP A 251 14.53 2.97 9.70
CA ASP A 251 15.94 2.96 9.23
C ASP A 251 16.28 4.17 8.34
N LYS A 252 15.29 4.68 7.60
CA LYS A 252 15.46 5.80 6.64
C LYS A 252 15.28 7.17 7.30
N GLY A 253 14.80 7.17 8.54
CA GLY A 253 14.19 8.33 9.18
C GLY A 253 12.90 8.77 8.49
N ILE A 254 12.24 9.76 9.10
CA ILE A 254 10.95 10.27 8.63
C ILE A 254 11.09 11.51 7.74
N ILE A 255 10.10 11.74 6.88
CA ILE A 255 10.01 12.93 6.02
C ILE A 255 10.06 14.23 6.83
N GLY A 256 10.45 15.34 6.20
CA GLY A 256 10.38 16.68 6.79
C GLY A 256 11.40 16.99 7.89
N ILE A 257 12.19 16.01 8.35
CA ILE A 257 13.28 16.23 9.31
C ILE A 257 14.62 16.29 8.54
N ALA A 258 15.30 17.43 8.66
CA ALA A 258 16.67 17.58 8.19
C ALA A 258 17.59 16.68 9.03
N GLN A 259 18.49 15.95 8.38
CA GLN A 259 19.62 15.36 9.10
C GLN A 259 20.50 16.53 9.54
N LEU A 260 20.57 16.77 10.86
CA LEU A 260 21.55 17.69 11.45
C LEU A 260 22.95 17.10 11.34
#